data_AF-A0A1I7CA49-F1
#
_entry.id   AF-A0A1I7CA49-F1
#
_cell.length_a   1.000
_cell.length_b   1.000
_cell.length_c   1.000
_cell.angle_alpha   90.00
_cell.angle_beta   90.00
_cell.angle_gamma   90.00
#
_symmetry.space_group_name_H-M   'P 1'
#
loop_
_entity.id
_entity.type
_entity.pdbx_description
1 polymer ?
#
loop_
_entity_poly.entity_id
_entity_poly.type
_entity_poly.pdbx_seq_one_letter_code
_entity_poly.pdbx_strand_id
1 'polypeptide(L)'
;MGPAGFTSLAEALHDNRKLWNIFAIDVADPGNSLPKDLKARLFYLAEFTNHHTSKVLARQASVEPLLEVNTAIMRGLRSRGSQR
;
A
#
# COMPACT_ATOMS: atom_id res chain seq x y z
N MET A 1 -12.38 3.29 19.09
CA MET A 1 -12.00 1.86 19.03
C MET A 1 -11.47 1.45 20.39
N GLY A 2 -11.91 0.31 20.95
CA GLY A 2 -11.33 -0.25 22.18
C GLY A 2 -9.95 -0.93 21.93
N PRO A 3 -9.27 -1.43 22.98
CA PRO A 3 -7.93 -2.01 22.86
C PRO A 3 -7.80 -3.13 21.81
N ALA A 4 -8.75 -4.07 21.78
CA ALA A 4 -8.75 -5.16 20.79
C ALA A 4 -8.86 -4.66 19.34
N GLY A 5 -9.71 -3.65 19.11
CA GLY A 5 -9.87 -3.04 17.78
C GLY A 5 -8.61 -2.30 17.31
N PHE A 6 -7.84 -1.72 18.24
CA PHE A 6 -6.56 -1.10 17.92
C PHE A 6 -5.51 -2.15 17.53
N THR A 7 -5.44 -3.29 18.23
CA THR A 7 -4.53 -4.39 17.88
C THR A 7 -4.81 -4.91 16.47
N SER A 8 -6.07 -5.24 16.14
CA SER A 8 -6.41 -5.73 14.80
C SER A 8 -6.14 -4.68 13.71
N LEU A 9 -6.36 -3.40 13.99
CA LEU A 9 -5.98 -2.32 13.08
C LEU A 9 -4.46 -2.28 12.88
N ALA A 10 -3.68 -2.38 13.95
CA ALA A 10 -2.23 -2.33 13.88
C ALA A 10 -1.64 -3.51 13.10
N GLU A 11 -2.21 -4.71 13.25
CA GLU A 11 -1.87 -5.89 12.46
C GLU A 11 -2.17 -5.67 10.97
N ALA A 12 -3.38 -5.24 10.62
CA ALA A 12 -3.74 -4.95 9.23
C ALA A 12 -2.83 -3.88 8.59
N LEU A 13 -2.46 -2.86 9.35
CA LEU A 13 -1.54 -1.80 8.92
C LEU A 13 -0.09 -2.30 8.76
N HIS A 14 0.34 -3.25 9.59
CA HIS A 14 1.63 -3.91 9.45
C HIS A 14 1.68 -4.73 8.16
N ASP A 15 0.66 -5.55 7.91
CA ASP A 15 0.56 -6.36 6.71
C ASP A 15 0.52 -5.51 5.45
N ASN A 16 -0.20 -4.38 5.49
CA ASN A 16 -0.25 -3.46 4.36
C ASN A 16 1.13 -2.86 4.05
N ARG A 17 1.87 -2.42 5.07
CA ARG A 17 3.25 -1.95 4.88
C ARG A 17 4.19 -3.03 4.34
N LYS A 18 4.06 -4.27 4.85
CA LYS A 18 4.84 -5.40 4.36
C LYS A 18 4.62 -5.65 2.86
N LEU A 19 3.37 -5.61 2.41
CA LEU A 19 3.03 -5.73 0.99
C LEU A 19 3.69 -4.62 0.15
N TRP A 20 3.57 -3.37 0.58
CA TRP A 20 4.16 -2.24 -0.15
C TRP A 20 5.68 -2.27 -0.17
N ASN A 21 6.33 -2.75 0.90
CA ASN A 21 7.78 -2.96 0.91
C ASN A 21 8.21 -4.03 -0.11
N ILE A 22 7.46 -5.12 -0.24
CA ILE A 22 7.73 -6.14 -1.26
C ILE A 22 7.64 -5.52 -2.66
N PHE A 23 6.60 -4.73 -2.93
CA PHE A 23 6.46 -4.04 -4.21
C PHE A 23 7.61 -3.05 -4.46
N ALA A 24 7.99 -2.25 -3.47
CA ALA A 24 9.09 -1.31 -3.59
C ALA A 24 10.42 -2.02 -3.94
N ILE A 25 10.71 -3.15 -3.29
CA ILE A 25 11.89 -3.97 -3.56
C ILE A 25 11.82 -4.55 -4.98
N ASP A 26 10.70 -5.16 -5.37
CA ASP A 26 10.54 -5.79 -6.68
C ASP A 26 10.67 -4.77 -7.83
N VAL A 27 10.07 -3.58 -7.70
CA VAL A 27 10.17 -2.56 -8.75
C VAL A 27 11.53 -1.84 -8.76
N ALA A 28 12.30 -1.91 -7.67
CA ALA A 28 13.69 -1.46 -7.63
C ALA A 28 14.63 -2.34 -8.45
N ASP A 29 14.26 -3.61 -8.64
CA ASP A 29 15.10 -4.58 -9.33
C ASP A 29 15.35 -4.13 -10.79
N PRO A 30 16.63 -4.09 -11.25
CA PRO A 30 16.96 -3.76 -12.63
C PRO A 30 16.30 -4.67 -13.67
N GLY A 31 16.04 -5.92 -13.33
CA GLY A 31 15.37 -6.92 -14.15
C GLY A 31 13.84 -6.79 -14.19
N ASN A 32 13.24 -5.95 -13.34
CA ASN A 32 11.80 -5.71 -13.38
C ASN A 32 11.41 -4.96 -14.68
N SER A 33 10.47 -5.51 -15.44
CA SER A 33 10.14 -5.05 -16.79
C SER A 33 9.08 -3.93 -16.84
N LEU A 34 8.64 -3.41 -15.70
CA LEU A 34 7.66 -2.34 -15.68
C LEU A 34 8.24 -1.03 -16.23
N PRO A 35 7.45 -0.20 -16.94
CA PRO A 35 7.89 1.12 -17.37
C PRO A 35 8.37 1.98 -16.20
N LYS A 36 9.41 2.79 -16.42
CA LYS A 36 10.02 3.66 -15.39
C LYS A 36 8.99 4.51 -14.65
N ASP A 37 8.03 5.09 -15.37
CA ASP A 37 7.00 5.93 -14.77
C ASP A 37 6.05 5.14 -13.87
N LEU A 38 5.77 3.88 -14.21
CA LEU A 38 4.96 3.00 -13.38
C LEU A 38 5.72 2.59 -12.11
N LYS A 39 7.01 2.26 -12.23
CA LYS A 39 7.88 2.01 -11.08
C LYS A 39 7.90 3.21 -10.13
N ALA A 40 8.09 4.42 -10.66
CA ALA A 40 8.10 5.66 -9.87
C ALA A 40 6.78 5.91 -9.13
N ARG A 41 5.63 5.68 -9.79
CA ARG A 41 4.31 5.79 -9.14
C ARG A 41 4.12 4.75 -8.04
N LEU A 42 4.58 3.52 -8.25
CA LEU A 42 4.50 2.46 -7.23
C LEU A 42 5.39 2.77 -6.01
N PHE A 43 6.60 3.30 -6.24
CA PHE A 43 7.45 3.81 -5.16
C PHE A 43 6.77 4.91 -4.36
N TYR A 44 6.17 5.89 -5.03
CA TYR A 44 5.45 6.98 -4.34
C TYR A 44 4.31 6.45 -3.46
N LEU A 45 3.56 5.46 -3.94
CA LEU A 45 2.48 4.84 -3.15
C LEU A 45 3.01 4.01 -1.97
N ALA A 46 4.16 3.35 -2.12
CA ALA A 46 4.82 2.65 -1.02
C ALA A 46 5.25 3.62 0.08
N GLU A 47 5.90 4.73 -0.29
CA GLU A 47 6.31 5.79 0.63
C GLU A 47 5.12 6.45 1.33
N PHE A 48 4.07 6.79 0.57
CA PHE A 48 2.81 7.29 1.13
C PHE A 48 2.23 6.33 2.16
N THR A 49 2.16 5.03 1.83
CA THR A 49 1.61 4.01 2.72
C THR A 49 2.42 3.89 4.00
N ASN A 50 3.75 3.86 3.90
CA ASN A 50 4.66 3.80 5.05
C ASN A 50 4.49 5.01 5.98
N HIS A 51 4.49 6.21 5.43
CA HIS A 51 4.33 7.45 6.18
C HIS A 51 2.95 7.56 6.83
N HIS A 52 1.89 7.37 6.05
CA HIS A 52 0.52 7.53 6.53
C HIS A 52 0.14 6.46 7.55
N THR A 53 0.62 5.23 7.39
CA THR A 53 0.43 4.18 8.40
C THR A 53 1.02 4.59 9.75
N SER A 54 2.22 5.19 9.76
CA SER A 54 2.85 5.66 11.00
C SER A 54 1.99 6.72 11.70
N LYS A 55 1.36 7.62 10.94
CA LYS A 55 0.40 8.60 11.46
C LYS A 55 -0.87 7.95 12.01
N VAL A 56 -1.43 6.92 11.34
CA VAL A 56 -2.61 6.20 11.82
C VAL A 56 -2.31 5.49 13.14
N LEU A 57 -1.17 4.81 13.26
CA LEU A 57 -0.76 4.17 14.51
C LEU A 57 -0.54 5.17 15.64
N ALA A 58 -0.01 6.35 15.33
CA ALA A 58 0.12 7.46 16.27
C ALA A 58 -1.22 8.16 16.58
N ARG A 59 -2.34 7.70 15.99
CA ARG A 59 -3.68 8.31 16.09
C ARG A 59 -3.74 9.77 15.61
N GLN A 60 -2.88 10.11 14.65
CA GLN A 60 -2.76 11.44 14.05
C GLN A 60 -3.43 11.53 12.67
N ALA A 61 -3.96 10.43 12.15
CA ALA A 61 -4.63 10.39 10.85
C ALA A 61 -5.70 9.28 10.79
N SER A 62 -6.66 9.46 9.88
CA SER A 62 -7.66 8.45 9.50
C SER A 62 -7.03 7.34 8.65
N VAL A 63 -7.60 6.12 8.73
CA VAL A 63 -7.22 4.98 7.88
C VAL A 63 -7.80 5.06 6.46
N GLU A 64 -8.82 5.89 6.23
CA GLU A 64 -9.56 5.97 4.96
C GLU A 64 -8.65 6.15 3.72
N PRO A 65 -7.62 7.01 3.72
CA PRO A 65 -6.74 7.16 2.56
C PRO A 65 -6.00 5.86 2.17
N LEU A 66 -5.65 5.02 3.15
CA LEU A 66 -5.03 3.71 2.87
C LEU A 66 -6.04 2.76 2.23
N LEU A 67 -7.30 2.79 2.66
CA LEU A 67 -8.36 1.98 2.07
C LEU A 67 -8.62 2.38 0.62
N GLU A 68 -8.65 3.68 0.33
CA GLU A 68 -8.85 4.21 -1.02
C GLU A 68 -7.74 3.78 -1.97
N VAL A 69 -6.47 3.94 -1.57
CA VAL A 69 -5.30 3.52 -2.36
C VAL A 69 -5.34 2.02 -2.65
N ASN A 70 -5.49 1.18 -1.62
CA ASN A 70 -5.49 -0.27 -1.79
C ASN A 70 -6.68 -0.72 -2.65
N THR A 71 -7.85 -0.11 -2.48
CA THR A 71 -9.04 -0.44 -3.30
C THR A 71 -8.86 -0.02 -4.76
N ALA A 72 -8.29 1.16 -5.01
CA ALA A 72 -8.01 1.64 -6.36
C ALA A 72 -7.02 0.72 -7.09
N ILE A 73 -5.95 0.28 -6.42
CA ILE A 73 -4.99 -0.69 -6.96
C ILE A 73 -5.68 -2.01 -7.29
N MET A 74 -6.44 -2.58 -6.35
CA MET A 74 -7.18 -3.82 -6.57
C MET A 74 -8.15 -3.74 -7.76
N ARG A 75 -8.86 -2.61 -7.92
CA ARG A 75 -9.73 -2.37 -9.09
C ARG A 75 -8.92 -2.34 -10.38
N GLY A 76 -7.79 -1.63 -10.40
CA GLY A 76 -6.91 -1.54 -11.57
C GLY A 76 -6.32 -2.89 -11.99
N LEU A 77 -5.96 -3.74 -11.03
CA LEU A 77 -5.45 -5.09 -11.28
C LEU A 77 -6.52 -6.02 -11.87
N ARG A 78 -7.75 -5.98 -11.33
CA ARG A 78 -8.88 -6.77 -11.87
C ARG A 78 -9.25 -6.37 -13.29
N SER A 79 -9.25 -5.07 -13.59
CA SER A 79 -9.54 -4.57 -14.94
C SER A 79 -8.56 -5.12 -15.99
N ARG A 80 -7.26 -5.17 -15.66
CA ARG A 80 -6.23 -5.79 -16.53
C ARG A 80 -6.36 -7.31 -16.65
N GLY A 81 -6.83 -8.00 -15.61
CA GLY A 81 -7.06 -9.44 -15.65
C GLY A 81 -8.24 -9.85 -16.54
N SER A 82 -9.20 -8.94 -16.76
CA SER A 82 -10.38 -9.17 -17.60
C SER A 82 -10.19 -8.80 -19.08
N GLN A 83 -9.06 -8.17 -19.45
CA GLN A 83 -8.69 -7.85 -20.84
C GLN A 83 -7.70 -8.88 -21.43
N ARG A 84 -7.73 -10.12 -20.96
CA ARG A 84 -6.99 -11.25 -21.55
C ARG A 84 -7.97 -12.29 -22.07
#